data_AF-A0A433PDK0-F1
#
_entry.id   AF-A0A433PDK0-F1
#
_cell.length_a   1.000
_cell.length_b   1.000
_cell.length_c   1.000
_cell.angle_alpha   90.00
_cell.angle_beta   90.00
_cell.angle_gamma   90.00
#
_symmetry.space_group_name_H-M   'P 1'
#
loop_
_entity.id
_entity.type
_entity.pdbx_description
1 polymer ?
#
loop_
_entity_poly.entity_id
_entity_poly.type
_entity_poly.pdbx_seq_one_letter_code
_entity_poly.pdbx_strand_id
1 'polypeptide(L)'
;MKRLGYLKENILQPYAQMIQSNPNVARVQPFSVEFKEQQFAYHLETVFREVIPNLKHGNDGLIFTSAVAPYSLGTCEKMLKWKPAEENSIDFRLALDYPPSSTIPGGKSMGSRPRFLLFVWKGGDAYDLYGELGVTNQEWEGFQASRERLQDRIVEVVYDVERQQREGLSSPWRLLRFRDDKPAGNHFKTVEKVVASIHDAVDRETLIEHMPRIRAAWKQREANGEGRE
;
A
#
# COMPACT_ATOMS: atom_id res chain seq x y z
N MET A 1 -20.81 0.07 -29.23
CA MET A 1 -19.64 -0.78 -28.92
C MET A 1 -19.09 -0.36 -27.56
N LYS A 2 -18.88 -1.29 -26.61
CA LYS A 2 -18.36 -0.97 -25.26
C LYS A 2 -16.84 -0.70 -25.32
N ARG A 3 -16.31 0.17 -24.44
CA ARG A 3 -14.93 0.70 -24.47
C ARG A 3 -13.84 -0.36 -24.66
N LEU A 4 -13.90 -1.45 -23.88
CA LEU A 4 -12.90 -2.52 -23.93
C LEU A 4 -12.98 -3.33 -25.22
N GLY A 5 -14.17 -3.50 -25.79
CA GLY A 5 -14.33 -4.15 -27.10
C GLY A 5 -13.65 -3.32 -28.20
N TYR A 6 -13.85 -2.00 -28.18
CA TYR A 6 -13.19 -1.10 -29.12
C TYR A 6 -11.66 -1.19 -29.03
N LEU A 7 -11.10 -1.17 -27.81
CA LEU A 7 -9.66 -1.33 -27.59
C LEU A 7 -9.13 -2.67 -28.12
N LYS A 8 -9.83 -3.79 -27.87
CA LYS A 8 -9.42 -5.11 -28.35
C LYS A 8 -9.44 -5.19 -29.88
N GLU A 9 -10.53 -4.77 -30.50
CA GLU A 9 -10.77 -4.94 -31.94
C GLU A 9 -10.00 -3.93 -32.80
N ASN A 10 -9.91 -2.67 -32.37
CA ASN A 10 -9.41 -1.59 -33.23
C ASN A 10 -7.95 -1.20 -32.94
N ILE A 11 -7.39 -1.62 -31.80
CA ILE A 11 -6.02 -1.27 -31.42
C ILE A 11 -5.18 -2.53 -31.25
N LEU A 12 -5.59 -3.44 -30.36
CA LEU A 12 -4.74 -4.57 -29.96
C LEU A 12 -4.65 -5.66 -31.03
N GLN A 13 -5.76 -6.01 -31.67
CA GLN A 13 -5.75 -6.98 -32.77
C GLN A 13 -4.90 -6.50 -33.96
N PRO A 14 -5.07 -5.25 -34.47
CA PRO A 14 -4.19 -4.71 -35.51
C PRO A 14 -2.71 -4.64 -35.09
N TYR A 15 -2.44 -4.23 -33.84
CA TYR A 15 -1.07 -4.22 -33.30
C TYR A 15 -0.45 -5.62 -33.29
N ALA A 16 -1.18 -6.64 -32.81
CA ALA A 16 -0.70 -8.01 -32.78
C ALA A 16 -0.39 -8.54 -34.19
N GLN A 17 -1.25 -8.25 -35.17
CA GLN A 17 -1.01 -8.61 -36.57
C GLN A 17 0.24 -7.91 -37.12
N MET A 18 0.39 -6.60 -36.87
CA MET A 18 1.57 -5.84 -37.30
C MET A 18 2.87 -6.44 -36.73
N ILE A 19 2.89 -6.75 -35.44
CA ILE A 19 4.07 -7.33 -34.76
C ILE A 19 4.39 -8.72 -35.30
N GLN A 20 3.37 -9.55 -35.54
CA GLN A 20 3.54 -10.89 -36.10
C GLN A 20 4.08 -10.85 -37.54
N SER A 21 3.59 -9.93 -38.37
CA SER A 21 4.05 -9.76 -39.75
C SER A 21 5.40 -9.05 -39.88
N ASN A 22 5.86 -8.35 -38.83
CA ASN A 22 7.08 -7.55 -38.87
C ASN A 22 8.01 -7.84 -37.65
N PRO A 23 8.71 -8.98 -37.62
CA PRO A 23 9.56 -9.36 -36.48
C PRO A 23 10.68 -8.36 -36.15
N ASN A 24 11.19 -7.63 -37.15
CA ASN A 24 12.19 -6.59 -36.93
C ASN A 24 11.62 -5.41 -36.15
N VAL A 25 10.36 -5.03 -36.41
CA VAL A 25 9.66 -3.99 -35.64
C VAL A 25 9.48 -4.45 -34.20
N ALA A 26 9.09 -5.70 -33.99
CA ALA A 26 8.93 -6.29 -32.66
C ALA A 26 10.20 -6.17 -31.79
N ARG A 27 11.38 -6.32 -32.39
CA ARG A 27 12.67 -6.28 -31.69
C ARG A 27 13.13 -4.88 -31.28
N VAL A 28 12.69 -3.84 -31.99
CA VAL A 28 13.15 -2.45 -31.76
C VAL A 28 12.11 -1.61 -31.01
N GLN A 29 10.98 -2.20 -30.63
CA GLN A 29 9.95 -1.48 -29.88
C GLN A 29 10.47 -1.09 -28.49
N PRO A 30 10.18 0.13 -28.01
CA PRO A 30 10.60 0.57 -26.68
C PRO A 30 9.88 -0.18 -25.55
N PHE A 31 8.71 -0.76 -25.82
CA PHE A 31 7.90 -1.52 -24.87
C PHE A 31 6.93 -2.47 -25.61
N SER A 32 6.38 -3.44 -24.91
CA SER A 32 5.28 -4.28 -25.40
C SER A 32 3.92 -3.70 -25.01
N VAL A 33 2.91 -3.98 -25.84
CA VAL A 33 1.52 -3.64 -25.57
C VAL A 33 0.75 -4.93 -25.29
N GLU A 34 0.18 -5.04 -24.09
CA GLU A 34 -0.63 -6.18 -23.66
C GLU A 34 -1.97 -5.68 -23.10
N PHE A 35 -3.03 -6.48 -23.26
CA PHE A 35 -4.33 -6.17 -22.64
C PHE A 35 -4.28 -6.53 -21.15
N LYS A 36 -4.66 -5.59 -20.28
CA LYS A 36 -4.87 -5.88 -18.87
C LYS A 36 -6.19 -6.63 -18.71
N GLU A 37 -6.12 -7.96 -18.58
CA GLU A 37 -7.31 -8.79 -18.40
C GLU A 37 -8.11 -8.35 -17.16
N GLN A 38 -9.42 -8.23 -17.34
CA GLN A 38 -10.35 -7.76 -16.31
C GLN A 38 -11.07 -8.96 -15.72
N GLN A 39 -11.20 -8.98 -14.39
CA GLN A 39 -11.97 -10.00 -13.67
C GLN A 39 -13.21 -9.37 -13.05
N PHE A 40 -14.28 -10.16 -12.90
CA PHE A 40 -15.45 -9.72 -12.15
C PHE A 40 -15.11 -9.57 -10.67
N ALA A 41 -15.77 -8.63 -9.99
CA ALA A 41 -15.55 -8.38 -8.56
C ALA A 41 -15.88 -9.57 -7.65
N TYR A 42 -16.61 -10.57 -8.14
CA TYR A 42 -16.87 -11.83 -7.42
C TYR A 42 -15.90 -12.97 -7.78
N HIS A 43 -14.80 -12.67 -8.49
CA HIS A 43 -13.68 -13.59 -8.78
C HIS A 43 -12.38 -13.16 -8.09
N LEU A 44 -12.46 -12.37 -7.01
CA LEU A 44 -11.27 -11.86 -6.31
C LEU A 44 -10.35 -12.96 -5.80
N GLU A 45 -10.88 -14.11 -5.38
CA GLU A 45 -10.06 -15.25 -4.96
C GLU A 45 -9.09 -15.72 -6.07
N THR A 46 -9.57 -15.86 -7.31
CA THR A 46 -8.73 -16.16 -8.47
C THR A 46 -7.71 -15.05 -8.72
N VAL A 47 -8.11 -13.78 -8.59
CA VAL A 47 -7.20 -12.65 -8.73
C VAL A 47 -6.03 -12.76 -7.74
N PHE A 48 -6.33 -13.00 -6.47
CA PHE A 48 -5.30 -13.09 -5.43
C PHE A 48 -4.44 -14.35 -5.52
N ARG A 49 -5.00 -15.51 -5.87
CA ARG A 49 -4.28 -16.80 -5.85
C ARG A 49 -3.57 -17.13 -7.15
N GLU A 50 -4.09 -16.67 -8.28
CA GLU A 50 -3.62 -17.08 -9.61
C GLU A 50 -3.12 -15.91 -10.44
N VAL A 51 -3.81 -14.76 -10.44
CA VAL A 51 -3.42 -13.64 -11.31
C VAL A 51 -2.22 -12.89 -10.73
N ILE A 52 -2.34 -12.35 -9.50
CA ILE A 52 -1.32 -11.52 -8.87
C ILE A 52 0.04 -12.22 -8.77
N PRO A 53 0.14 -13.50 -8.31
CA PRO A 53 1.43 -14.19 -8.21
C PRO A 53 2.13 -14.43 -9.55
N ASN A 54 1.38 -14.43 -10.66
CA ASN A 54 1.90 -14.66 -12.01
C ASN A 54 2.11 -13.35 -12.81
N LEU A 55 1.94 -12.18 -12.19
CA LEU A 55 2.22 -10.91 -12.85
C LEU A 55 3.73 -10.74 -13.07
N LYS A 56 4.09 -10.19 -14.23
CA LYS A 56 5.48 -9.84 -14.58
C LYS A 56 5.94 -8.50 -13.98
N HIS A 57 5.14 -7.91 -13.11
CA HIS A 57 5.35 -6.58 -12.51
C HIS A 57 4.84 -6.58 -11.06
N GLY A 58 5.30 -5.62 -10.27
CA GLY A 58 4.83 -5.46 -8.89
C GLY A 58 3.33 -5.14 -8.82
N ASN A 59 2.68 -5.57 -7.75
CA ASN A 59 1.28 -5.29 -7.44
C ASN A 59 1.20 -4.62 -6.07
N ASP A 60 0.39 -3.57 -5.97
CA ASP A 60 0.18 -2.77 -4.75
C ASP A 60 -1.31 -2.69 -4.36
N GLY A 61 -2.08 -3.71 -4.75
CA GLY A 61 -3.52 -3.80 -4.50
C GLY A 61 -4.39 -3.97 -5.75
N LEU A 62 -5.63 -3.51 -5.67
CA LEU A 62 -6.69 -3.76 -6.65
C LEU A 62 -7.33 -2.46 -7.13
N ILE A 63 -7.81 -2.47 -8.38
CA ILE A 63 -8.63 -1.40 -8.95
C ILE A 63 -10.00 -1.97 -9.33
N PHE A 64 -11.06 -1.47 -8.71
CA PHE A 64 -12.43 -1.78 -9.07
C PHE A 64 -12.95 -0.71 -10.03
N THR A 65 -13.24 -1.12 -11.26
CA THR A 65 -13.78 -0.24 -12.29
C THR A 65 -15.24 -0.61 -12.55
N SER A 66 -16.15 0.38 -12.47
CA SER A 66 -17.54 0.16 -12.86
C SER A 66 -17.65 -0.26 -14.33
N ALA A 67 -18.33 -1.37 -14.58
CA ALA A 67 -18.56 -1.91 -15.92
C ALA A 67 -19.62 -1.12 -16.73
N VAL A 68 -20.41 -0.29 -16.05
CA VAL A 68 -21.55 0.44 -16.64
C VAL A 68 -21.32 1.95 -16.66
N ALA A 69 -20.56 2.49 -15.71
CA ALA A 69 -20.34 3.93 -15.64
C ALA A 69 -19.63 4.47 -16.90
N PRO A 70 -20.00 5.67 -17.39
CA PRO A 70 -19.26 6.36 -18.42
C PRO A 70 -17.86 6.73 -17.94
N TYR A 71 -16.95 6.97 -18.88
CA TYR A 71 -15.63 7.49 -18.54
C TYR A 71 -15.77 8.95 -18.05
N SER A 72 -15.01 9.32 -17.02
CA SER A 72 -15.03 10.65 -16.41
C SER A 72 -13.62 11.25 -16.41
N LEU A 73 -13.52 12.56 -16.65
CA LEU A 73 -12.27 13.31 -16.51
C LEU A 73 -12.07 13.69 -15.04
N GLY A 74 -10.86 13.50 -14.52
CA GLY A 74 -10.53 13.82 -13.12
C GLY A 74 -10.95 12.73 -12.13
N THR A 75 -11.30 13.14 -10.91
CA THR A 75 -11.72 12.22 -9.84
C THR A 75 -12.99 11.47 -10.23
N CYS A 76 -12.95 10.14 -10.14
CA CYS A 76 -14.09 9.28 -10.45
C CYS A 76 -14.47 8.43 -9.23
N GLU A 77 -15.60 8.73 -8.59
CA GLU A 77 -16.10 7.99 -7.43
C GLU A 77 -16.57 6.57 -7.75
N LYS A 78 -16.71 6.23 -9.04
CA LYS A 78 -17.05 4.88 -9.52
C LYS A 78 -15.82 4.02 -9.83
N MET A 79 -14.62 4.54 -9.57
CA MET A 79 -13.35 3.82 -9.67
C MET A 79 -12.72 3.78 -8.29
N LEU A 80 -12.64 2.60 -7.70
CA LEU A 80 -12.12 2.41 -6.35
C LEU A 80 -10.73 1.79 -6.43
N LYS A 81 -9.80 2.34 -5.63
CA LYS A 81 -8.51 1.72 -5.36
C LYS A 81 -8.57 1.07 -4.00
N TRP A 82 -8.20 -0.20 -3.94
CA TRP A 82 -8.03 -0.93 -2.71
C TRP A 82 -6.55 -1.28 -2.56
N LYS A 83 -6.02 -1.10 -1.36
CA LYS A 83 -4.66 -1.49 -0.99
C LYS A 83 -4.71 -2.26 0.32
N PRO A 84 -3.86 -3.28 0.51
CA PRO A 84 -3.67 -3.86 1.83
C PRO A 84 -3.31 -2.75 2.84
N ALA A 85 -3.85 -2.82 4.04
CA ALA A 85 -3.63 -1.78 5.06
C ALA A 85 -2.15 -1.66 5.42
N GLU A 86 -1.46 -2.80 5.43
CA GLU A 86 -0.04 -2.95 5.67
C GLU A 86 0.85 -2.32 4.58
N GLU A 87 0.30 -1.95 3.42
CA GLU A 87 1.00 -1.20 2.36
C GLU A 87 0.81 0.31 2.47
N ASN A 88 -0.08 0.78 3.35
CA ASN A 88 -0.21 2.20 3.64
C ASN A 88 0.89 2.63 4.61
N SER A 89 1.97 3.18 4.06
CA SER A 89 3.09 3.67 4.84
C SER A 89 2.99 5.16 5.15
N ILE A 90 3.62 5.53 6.27
CA ILE A 90 3.73 6.91 6.74
C ILE A 90 5.18 7.19 7.08
N ASP A 91 5.68 8.35 6.69
CA ASP A 91 7.01 8.80 7.08
C ASP A 91 6.95 9.65 8.36
N PHE A 92 7.71 9.28 9.38
CA PHE A 92 7.86 10.04 10.62
C PHE A 92 9.32 10.38 10.89
N ARG A 93 9.57 11.40 11.70
CA ARG A 93 10.89 11.62 12.31
C ARG A 93 11.03 10.71 13.53
N LEU A 94 12.11 9.95 13.60
CA LEU A 94 12.43 9.08 14.72
C LEU A 94 13.20 9.86 15.80
N ALA A 95 12.81 9.68 17.05
CA ALA A 95 13.59 10.12 18.21
C ALA A 95 13.73 8.98 19.23
N LEU A 96 14.89 8.91 19.89
CA LEU A 96 15.18 7.91 20.90
C LEU A 96 15.07 8.52 22.30
N ASP A 97 14.16 7.98 23.11
CA ASP A 97 14.02 8.35 24.52
C ASP A 97 14.60 7.25 25.42
N TYR A 98 15.84 7.45 25.85
CA TYR A 98 16.54 6.51 26.72
C TYR A 98 16.03 6.59 28.16
N PRO A 99 16.06 5.47 28.92
CA PRO A 99 15.74 5.51 30.34
C PRO A 99 16.77 6.36 31.13
N PRO A 100 16.42 6.84 32.33
CA PRO A 100 17.37 7.53 33.21
C PRO A 100 18.60 6.68 33.50
N SER A 101 19.76 7.33 33.63
CA SER A 101 21.00 6.67 34.04
C SER A 101 20.94 6.33 35.52
N SER A 102 21.38 5.11 35.88
CA SER A 102 21.56 4.69 37.26
C SER A 102 22.85 5.23 37.89
N THR A 103 23.78 5.74 37.09
CA THR A 103 25.12 6.19 37.54
C THR A 103 25.33 7.69 37.46
N ILE A 104 24.56 8.40 36.63
CA ILE A 104 24.70 9.84 36.40
C ILE A 104 23.38 10.52 36.73
N PRO A 105 23.30 11.34 37.80
CA PRO A 105 22.10 12.12 38.11
C PRO A 105 21.70 13.02 36.93
N GLY A 106 20.45 12.89 36.47
CA GLY A 106 19.93 13.61 35.30
C GLY A 106 20.45 13.11 33.94
N GLY A 107 21.34 12.12 33.93
CA GLY A 107 21.84 11.48 32.72
C GLY A 107 20.86 10.46 32.14
N LYS A 108 21.10 10.06 30.89
CA LYS A 108 20.35 9.03 30.17
C LYS A 108 21.23 7.78 29.99
N SER A 109 20.65 6.59 30.13
CA SER A 109 21.37 5.32 29.93
C SER A 109 21.44 4.99 28.43
N MET A 110 22.42 5.56 27.74
CA MET A 110 22.60 5.42 26.27
C MET A 110 22.90 3.98 25.81
N GLY A 111 23.26 3.07 26.73
CA GLY A 111 23.46 1.64 26.44
C GLY A 111 22.22 0.77 26.63
N SER A 112 21.17 1.31 27.27
CA SER A 112 19.90 0.61 27.45
C SER A 112 19.01 0.82 26.23
N ARG A 113 18.08 -0.12 26.02
CA ARG A 113 17.08 -0.01 24.95
C ARG A 113 16.19 1.23 25.18
N PRO A 114 16.14 2.19 24.23
CA PRO A 114 15.28 3.37 24.35
C PRO A 114 13.82 3.04 23.96
N ARG A 115 12.93 3.98 24.26
CA ARG A 115 11.66 4.11 23.53
C ARG A 115 11.92 4.76 22.18
N PHE A 116 11.25 4.27 21.15
CA PHE A 116 11.40 4.76 19.77
C PHE A 116 10.18 5.63 19.46
N LEU A 117 10.33 6.94 19.57
CA LEU A 117 9.24 7.90 19.41
C LEU A 117 9.10 8.33 17.95
N LEU A 118 7.87 8.37 17.46
CA LEU A 118 7.50 8.84 16.13
C LEU A 118 6.97 10.27 16.23
N PHE A 119 7.60 11.19 15.50
CA PHE A 119 7.22 12.59 15.44
C PHE A 119 6.64 12.95 14.06
N VAL A 120 5.47 13.59 14.07
CA VAL A 120 4.79 14.07 12.86
C VAL A 120 5.17 15.51 12.57
N TRP A 121 5.35 15.84 11.29
CA TRP A 121 5.77 17.17 10.87
C TRP A 121 4.58 18.13 10.75
N LYS A 122 4.74 19.36 11.28
CA LYS A 122 3.71 20.41 11.30
C LYS A 122 4.00 21.60 10.37
N GLY A 123 5.15 21.60 9.71
CA GLY A 123 5.63 22.72 8.88
C GLY A 123 6.80 23.47 9.53
N GLY A 124 7.69 24.04 8.72
CA GLY A 124 8.94 24.63 9.21
C GLY A 124 9.75 23.61 10.02
N ASP A 125 10.22 24.01 11.20
CA ASP A 125 10.96 23.14 12.13
C ASP A 125 10.06 22.47 13.18
N ALA A 126 8.73 22.61 13.08
CA ALA A 126 7.80 22.13 14.11
C ALA A 126 7.42 20.65 13.92
N TYR A 127 7.46 19.91 15.03
CA TYR A 127 7.10 18.50 15.12
C TYR A 127 6.30 18.23 16.40
N ASP A 128 5.29 17.37 16.30
CA ASP A 128 4.51 16.88 17.45
C ASP A 128 4.79 15.39 17.67
N LEU A 129 4.78 14.94 18.93
CA LEU A 129 4.81 13.51 19.24
C LEU A 129 3.52 12.86 18.72
N TYR A 130 3.67 11.83 17.89
CA TYR A 130 2.55 11.10 17.32
C TYR A 130 2.31 9.77 18.06
N GLY A 131 3.37 9.00 18.30
CA GLY A 131 3.26 7.69 18.91
C GLY A 131 4.61 7.02 19.10
N GLU A 132 4.60 5.70 19.29
CA GLU A 132 5.81 4.89 19.46
C GLU A 132 5.93 3.87 18.34
N LEU A 133 7.16 3.57 17.95
CA LEU A 133 7.52 2.50 17.02
C LEU A 133 7.71 1.20 17.81
N GLY A 134 7.06 0.13 17.38
CA GLY A 134 7.34 -1.21 17.89
C GLY A 134 8.61 -1.74 17.24
N VAL A 135 9.61 -2.07 18.05
CA VAL A 135 10.91 -2.59 17.63
C VAL A 135 11.13 -3.94 18.32
N THR A 136 11.53 -4.97 17.60
CA THR A 136 11.86 -6.28 18.17
C THR A 136 13.25 -6.26 18.82
N ASN A 137 13.58 -7.27 19.63
CA ASN A 137 14.95 -7.40 20.16
C ASN A 137 15.98 -7.58 19.03
N GLN A 138 15.64 -8.36 18.01
CA GLN A 138 16.49 -8.58 16.85
C GLN A 138 16.75 -7.29 16.06
N GLU A 139 15.71 -6.48 15.82
CA GLU A 139 15.87 -5.18 15.16
C GLU A 139 16.75 -4.24 15.98
N TRP A 140 16.55 -4.21 17.30
CA TRP A 140 17.38 -3.42 18.20
C TRP A 140 18.85 -3.82 18.16
N GLU A 141 19.14 -5.12 18.24
CA GLU A 141 20.51 -5.65 18.11
C GLU A 141 21.12 -5.26 16.75
N GLY A 142 20.34 -5.32 15.68
CA GLY A 142 20.75 -4.87 14.35
C GLY A 142 21.12 -3.38 14.31
N PHE A 143 20.33 -2.52 14.95
CA PHE A 143 20.64 -1.09 15.05
C PHE A 143 21.89 -0.82 15.88
N GLN A 144 22.11 -1.57 16.97
CA GLN A 144 23.34 -1.45 17.75
C GLN A 144 24.57 -1.90 16.95
N ALA A 145 24.44 -2.96 16.15
CA ALA A 145 25.51 -3.48 15.32
C ALA A 145 25.90 -2.53 14.17
N SER A 146 24.93 -1.82 13.57
CA SER A 146 25.21 -0.89 12.46
C SER A 146 26.01 0.34 12.90
N ARG A 147 25.91 0.72 14.19
CA ARG A 147 26.48 1.96 14.77
C ARG A 147 26.02 3.23 14.05
N GLU A 148 24.92 3.16 13.30
CA GLU A 148 24.35 4.32 12.64
C GLU A 148 23.63 5.21 13.65
N ARG A 149 23.72 6.53 13.43
CA ARG A 149 22.89 7.48 14.18
C ARG A 149 21.45 7.32 13.75
N LEU A 150 20.56 6.89 14.65
CA LEU A 150 19.11 6.79 14.37
C LEU A 150 18.35 8.08 14.70
N GLN A 151 18.85 8.84 15.67
CA GLN A 151 18.22 10.06 16.15
C GLN A 151 18.01 11.07 15.02
N ASP A 152 16.78 11.56 14.90
CA ASP A 152 16.30 12.54 13.92
C ASP A 152 16.18 12.04 12.48
N ARG A 153 16.40 10.75 12.22
CA ARG A 153 16.20 10.19 10.87
C ARG A 153 14.73 10.06 10.53
N ILE A 154 14.43 10.14 9.23
CA ILE A 154 13.09 9.85 8.74
C ILE A 154 12.95 8.34 8.54
N VAL A 155 11.86 7.80 9.06
CA VAL A 155 11.51 6.38 8.97
C VAL A 155 10.17 6.23 8.27
N GLU A 156 10.10 5.31 7.33
CA GLU A 156 8.85 4.83 6.73
C GLU A 156 8.33 3.69 7.61
N VAL A 157 7.10 3.81 8.09
CA VAL A 157 6.44 2.84 8.97
C VAL A 157 5.11 2.41 8.38
N VAL A 158 4.64 1.22 8.76
CA VAL A 158 3.33 0.69 8.38
C VAL A 158 2.55 0.27 9.62
N TYR A 159 1.23 0.21 9.50
CA TYR A 159 0.34 -0.25 10.56
C TYR A 159 0.12 -1.77 10.43
N ASP A 160 0.61 -2.55 11.38
CA ASP A 160 0.65 -4.02 11.31
C ASP A 160 0.39 -4.63 12.70
N VAL A 161 -0.88 -4.65 13.08
CA VAL A 161 -1.31 -5.11 14.41
C VAL A 161 -0.98 -6.58 14.64
N GLU A 162 -1.28 -7.45 13.67
CA GLU A 162 -1.13 -8.89 13.81
C GLU A 162 0.34 -9.29 13.98
N ARG A 163 1.25 -8.73 13.18
CA ARG A 163 2.67 -9.01 13.33
C ARG A 163 3.19 -8.47 14.65
N GLN A 164 2.89 -7.22 14.99
CA GLN A 164 3.40 -6.62 16.22
C GLN A 164 2.89 -7.37 17.47
N GLN A 165 1.64 -7.83 17.49
CA GLN A 165 1.11 -8.67 18.57
C GLN A 165 1.80 -10.04 18.65
N ARG A 166 2.07 -10.69 17.52
CA ARG A 166 2.83 -11.97 17.49
C ARG A 166 4.24 -11.80 18.05
N GLU A 167 4.86 -10.64 17.83
CA GLU A 167 6.18 -10.28 18.38
C GLU A 167 6.10 -9.76 19.84
N GLY A 168 4.90 -9.72 20.45
CA GLY A 168 4.71 -9.24 21.82
C GLY A 168 4.93 -7.74 22.01
N LEU A 169 4.81 -6.95 20.93
CA LEU A 169 5.00 -5.50 20.94
C LEU A 169 3.68 -4.76 21.20
N SER A 170 3.74 -3.71 22.01
CA SER A 170 2.57 -2.89 22.36
C SER A 170 2.16 -1.89 21.28
N SER A 171 3.09 -1.51 20.39
CA SER A 171 2.82 -0.57 19.30
C SER A 171 2.48 -1.31 18.00
N PRO A 172 1.41 -0.93 17.28
CA PRO A 172 1.07 -1.48 15.98
C PRO A 172 1.92 -0.90 14.83
N TRP A 173 2.72 0.14 15.08
CA TRP A 173 3.57 0.75 14.08
C TRP A 173 4.85 -0.05 13.92
N ARG A 174 5.11 -0.54 12.71
CA ARG A 174 6.28 -1.33 12.37
C ARG A 174 7.18 -0.58 11.40
N LEU A 175 8.49 -0.67 11.62
CA LEU A 175 9.47 -0.08 10.72
C LEU A 175 9.45 -0.82 9.37
N LEU A 176 9.42 -0.05 8.28
CA LEU A 176 9.65 -0.58 6.94
C LEU A 176 11.08 -0.29 6.49
N ARG A 177 11.52 0.97 6.58
CA ARG A 177 12.88 1.39 6.22
C ARG A 177 13.20 2.81 6.69
N PHE A 178 14.47 3.17 6.63
CA PHE A 178 14.91 4.57 6.73
C PHE A 178 14.74 5.29 5.38
N ARG A 179 14.42 6.59 5.45
CA ARG A 179 14.17 7.48 4.31
C ARG A 179 15.15 8.64 4.32
N ASP A 180 16.42 8.33 4.08
CA ASP A 180 17.49 9.34 4.03
C ASP A 180 17.36 10.27 2.82
N ASP A 181 16.48 9.94 1.87
CA ASP A 181 16.08 10.79 0.74
C ASP A 181 15.16 11.95 1.15
N LYS A 182 14.62 11.94 2.38
CA LYS A 182 13.64 12.94 2.83
C LYS A 182 14.19 13.86 3.91
N PRO A 183 14.02 15.19 3.77
CA PRO A 183 14.42 16.14 4.81
C PRO A 183 13.46 16.17 6.01
N ALA A 184 12.21 15.71 5.81
CA ALA A 184 11.16 15.69 6.82
C ALA A 184 10.21 14.51 6.59
N GLY A 185 9.51 14.11 7.66
CA GLY A 185 8.41 13.15 7.57
C GLY A 185 7.20 13.72 6.82
N ASN A 186 6.12 12.95 6.76
CA ASN A 186 4.88 13.44 6.18
C ASN A 186 4.29 14.56 7.04
N HIS A 187 3.70 15.55 6.37
CA HIS A 187 2.94 16.60 7.01
C HIS A 187 1.70 16.00 7.70
N PHE A 188 1.30 16.52 8.86
CA PHE A 188 0.23 15.93 9.68
C PHE A 188 -1.09 15.69 8.93
N LYS A 189 -1.49 16.61 8.03
CA LYS A 189 -2.70 16.42 7.20
C LYS A 189 -2.62 15.20 6.28
N THR A 190 -1.42 14.81 5.85
CA THR A 190 -1.21 13.59 5.08
C THR A 190 -1.32 12.38 6.00
N VAL A 191 -0.69 12.45 7.18
CA VAL A 191 -0.78 11.39 8.21
C VAL A 191 -2.23 11.12 8.58
N GLU A 192 -3.03 12.14 8.90
CA GLU A 192 -4.46 11.99 9.23
C GLU A 192 -5.25 11.28 8.14
N LYS A 193 -4.99 11.59 6.86
CA LYS A 193 -5.67 10.94 5.73
C LYS A 193 -5.27 9.47 5.59
N VAL A 194 -3.99 9.17 5.76
CA VAL A 194 -3.50 7.79 5.68
C VAL A 194 -4.04 6.97 6.85
N VAL A 195 -4.05 7.53 8.06
CA VAL A 195 -4.58 6.89 9.27
C VAL A 195 -6.09 6.64 9.15
N ALA A 196 -6.86 7.60 8.64
CA ALA A 196 -8.27 7.38 8.33
C ALA A 196 -8.44 6.21 7.34
N SER A 197 -7.61 6.16 6.29
CA SER A 197 -7.63 5.04 5.33
C SER A 197 -7.22 3.70 5.93
N ILE A 198 -6.42 3.69 6.99
CA ILE A 198 -6.03 2.47 7.73
C ILE A 198 -7.18 2.00 8.63
N HIS A 199 -7.89 2.93 9.29
CA HIS A 199 -9.03 2.59 10.14
C HIS A 199 -10.26 2.16 9.34
N ASP A 200 -10.48 2.77 8.17
CA ASP A 200 -11.53 2.38 7.21
C ASP A 200 -11.09 1.23 6.30
N ALA A 201 -9.92 0.61 6.56
CA ALA A 201 -9.39 -0.42 5.69
C ALA A 201 -10.29 -1.65 5.70
N VAL A 202 -10.61 -2.12 4.50
CA VAL A 202 -11.22 -3.43 4.28
C VAL A 202 -10.05 -4.39 4.07
N ASP A 203 -9.89 -5.40 4.91
CA ASP A 203 -8.84 -6.40 4.69
C ASP A 203 -9.20 -7.35 3.53
N ARG A 204 -8.22 -8.18 3.14
CA ARG A 204 -8.36 -9.11 2.02
C ARG A 204 -9.44 -10.15 2.30
N GLU A 205 -9.48 -10.64 3.54
CA GLU A 205 -10.39 -11.66 4.02
C GLU A 205 -11.83 -11.18 3.92
N THR A 206 -12.10 -9.95 4.38
CA THR A 206 -13.40 -9.27 4.26
C THR A 206 -13.83 -9.14 2.80
N LEU A 207 -12.91 -8.78 1.89
CA LEU A 207 -13.22 -8.75 0.45
C LEU A 207 -13.65 -10.13 -0.08
N ILE A 208 -12.97 -11.20 0.34
CA ILE A 208 -13.27 -12.58 -0.07
C ILE A 208 -14.62 -13.03 0.51
N GLU A 209 -14.88 -12.76 1.79
CA GLU A 209 -16.14 -13.08 2.47
C GLU A 209 -17.36 -12.42 1.81
N HIS A 210 -17.19 -11.23 1.23
CA HIS A 210 -18.26 -10.53 0.51
C HIS A 210 -18.50 -11.03 -0.92
N MET A 211 -17.59 -11.82 -1.52
CA MET A 211 -17.73 -12.30 -2.91
C MET A 211 -19.06 -13.04 -3.18
N PRO A 212 -19.54 -13.97 -2.34
CA PRO A 212 -20.79 -14.69 -2.59
C PRO A 212 -22.00 -13.75 -2.68
N ARG A 213 -22.06 -12.73 -1.81
CA ARG A 213 -23.12 -11.71 -1.82
C ARG A 213 -23.05 -10.86 -3.09
N ILE A 214 -21.85 -10.45 -3.51
CA ILE A 214 -21.65 -9.69 -4.76
C ILE A 214 -22.12 -10.52 -5.97
N ARG A 215 -21.76 -11.82 -6.00
CA ARG A 215 -22.17 -12.74 -7.07
C ARG A 215 -23.69 -12.91 -7.13
N ALA A 216 -24.32 -13.16 -5.99
CA ALA A 216 -25.78 -13.32 -5.91
C ALA A 216 -26.50 -12.06 -6.42
N ALA A 217 -26.09 -10.88 -5.96
CA ALA A 217 -26.65 -9.62 -6.41
C ALA A 217 -26.41 -9.35 -7.90
N TRP A 218 -25.25 -9.75 -8.44
CA TRP A 218 -24.97 -9.67 -9.87
C TRP A 218 -25.93 -10.55 -10.67
N LYS A 219 -26.11 -11.82 -10.26
CA LYS A 219 -27.01 -12.76 -10.93
C LYS A 219 -28.47 -12.32 -10.86
N GLN A 220 -28.88 -11.72 -9.76
CA GLN A 220 -30.21 -11.12 -9.64
C GLN A 220 -30.42 -9.96 -10.63
N ARG A 221 -29.46 -9.04 -10.75
CA ARG A 221 -29.52 -7.95 -11.74
C ARG A 221 -29.53 -8.45 -13.18
N GLU A 222 -28.77 -9.51 -13.49
CA GLU A 222 -28.82 -10.15 -14.81
C GLU A 222 -30.21 -10.73 -15.11
N ALA A 223 -30.82 -11.41 -14.15
CA ALA A 223 -32.17 -11.98 -14.30
C ALA A 223 -33.24 -10.89 -14.48
N ASN A 224 -33.09 -9.73 -13.82
CA ASN A 224 -34.01 -8.60 -13.93
C ASN A 224 -33.76 -7.71 -15.15
N GLY A 225 -32.73 -7.98 -15.96
CA GLY A 225 -32.37 -7.15 -17.12
C GLY A 225 -31.59 -5.85 -16.78
N GLU A 226 -31.38 -5.56 -15.50
CA GLU A 226 -30.70 -4.37 -14.98
C GLU A 226 -29.17 -4.43 -15.09
N GLY A 227 -28.61 -5.61 -15.40
CA GLY A 227 -27.15 -5.81 -15.46
C GLY A 227 -26.42 -5.12 -16.62
N ARG A 228 -27.11 -4.34 -17.45
CA ARG A 228 -26.58 -3.80 -18.72
C ARG A 228 -26.68 -2.29 -18.90
N GLU A 229 -27.37 -1.58 -18.02
CA GLU A 229 -27.46 -0.10 -18.03
C GLU A 229 -26.36 0.56 -17.20
#